data_AF-A0A355BNB4-F1
#
_entry.id   AF-A0A355BNB4-F1
#
_cell.length_a   1.000
_cell.length_b   1.000
_cell.length_c   1.000
_cell.angle_alpha   90.00
_cell.angle_beta   90.00
_cell.angle_gamma   90.00
#
_symmetry.space_group_name_H-M   'P 1'
#
loop_
_entity.id
_entity.type
_entity.pdbx_description
1 polymer ?
#
loop_
_entity_poly.entity_id
_entity_poly.type
_entity_poly.pdbx_seq_one_letter_code
_entity_poly.pdbx_strand_id
1 'polypeptide(L)'
;MTIKGIMKVEFLCWYLLPTLIGLILLIFTTRLILRSRNVRSIFFSSAIVLILAFSQWGLIQIFFLDAWPTFLPHIGTGLATALLTIQIIWDKKSYE
;
A
#
# COMPACT_ATOMS: atom_id res chain seq x y z
N MET A 1 23.30 -9.64 1.06
CA MET A 1 23.84 -9.12 -0.21
C MET A 1 24.27 -7.68 0.08
N THR A 2 25.56 -7.40 0.22
CA THR A 2 26.03 -6.08 0.70
C THR A 2 25.50 -4.93 -0.17
N ILE A 3 24.80 -3.98 0.47
CA ILE A 3 24.13 -2.76 -0.04
C ILE A 3 24.98 -1.89 -1.00
N LYS A 4 26.26 -2.18 -1.18
CA LYS A 4 27.21 -1.41 -2.00
C LYS A 4 27.01 -1.55 -3.52
N GLY A 5 26.08 -2.38 -4.00
CA GLY A 5 25.92 -2.67 -5.43
C GLY A 5 24.50 -2.61 -5.99
N ILE A 6 23.47 -2.23 -5.22
CA ILE A 6 22.14 -2.01 -5.79
C ILE A 6 22.27 -0.80 -6.72
N MET A 7 22.10 -1.00 -8.03
CA MET A 7 22.08 0.13 -8.96
C MET A 7 21.05 1.14 -8.47
N LYS A 8 21.41 2.43 -8.40
CA LYS A 8 20.53 3.50 -7.88
C LYS A 8 19.10 3.44 -8.43
N VAL A 9 18.95 2.94 -9.66
CA VAL A 9 17.68 2.72 -10.35
C VAL A 9 16.84 1.61 -9.72
N GLU A 10 17.43 0.48 -9.33
CA GLU A 10 16.70 -0.65 -8.75
C GLU A 10 16.09 -0.26 -7.40
N PHE A 11 16.87 0.39 -6.53
CA PHE A 11 16.34 0.91 -5.26
C PHE A 11 15.19 1.91 -5.49
N LEU A 12 15.31 2.77 -6.50
CA LEU A 12 14.27 3.74 -6.84
C LEU A 12 12.98 3.04 -7.30
N CYS A 13 13.10 2.09 -8.22
CA CYS A 13 11.97 1.42 -8.86
C CYS A 13 11.29 0.39 -7.95
N TRP A 14 12.07 -0.36 -7.17
CA TRP A 14 11.58 -1.50 -6.41
C TRP A 14 11.29 -1.21 -4.94
N TYR A 15 11.89 -0.17 -4.38
CA TYR A 15 11.66 0.21 -2.99
C TYR A 15 10.95 1.57 -2.90
N LEU A 16 11.58 2.62 -3.42
CA LEU A 16 11.12 3.99 -3.17
C LEU A 16 9.76 4.29 -3.81
N LEU A 17 9.57 3.93 -5.09
CA LEU A 17 8.30 4.15 -5.80
C LEU A 17 7.12 3.43 -5.14
N PRO A 18 7.18 2.10 -4.87
CA PRO A 18 6.12 1.40 -4.15
C PRO A 18 5.84 1.95 -2.76
N THR A 19 6.87 2.41 -2.05
CA THR A 19 6.74 3.05 -0.73
C THR A 19 5.99 4.38 -0.83
N LEU A 20 6.36 5.23 -1.80
CA LEU A 20 5.69 6.52 -2.04
C LEU A 20 4.22 6.32 -2.43
N ILE A 21 3.92 5.37 -3.31
CA ILE A 21 2.54 5.03 -3.68
C ILE A 21 1.78 4.53 -2.45
N GLY A 22 2.39 3.65 -1.65
CA GLY A 22 1.81 3.16 -0.40
C GLY A 22 1.48 4.28 0.59
N LEU A 23 2.35 5.28 0.72
CA LEU A 23 2.13 6.44 1.57
C LEU A 23 0.95 7.30 1.08
N ILE A 24 0.87 7.54 -0.23
CA ILE A 24 -0.26 8.28 -0.82
C ILE A 24 -1.57 7.55 -0.53
N LEU A 25 -1.62 6.23 -0.78
CA LEU A 25 -2.79 5.41 -0.49
C LEU A 25 -3.17 5.48 0.99
N LEU A 26 -2.20 5.36 1.90
CA LEU A 26 -2.42 5.44 3.34
C LEU A 26 -3.06 6.77 3.75
N ILE A 27 -2.58 7.89 3.21
CA ILE A 27 -3.17 9.21 3.49
C ILE A 27 -4.63 9.28 3.02
N PHE A 28 -4.91 8.81 1.80
CA PHE A 28 -6.26 8.80 1.26
C PHE A 28 -7.20 7.88 2.05
N THR A 29 -6.76 6.67 2.37
CA THR A 29 -7.53 5.69 3.16
C THR A 29 -7.79 6.23 4.57
N THR A 30 -6.81 6.86 5.21
CA THR A 30 -6.99 7.48 6.54
C THR A 30 -8.03 8.60 6.50
N ARG A 31 -7.99 9.46 5.47
CA ARG A 31 -9.01 10.50 5.27
C ARG A 31 -10.41 9.92 5.08
N LEU A 32 -10.53 8.80 4.36
CA LEU A 32 -11.81 8.09 4.19
C LEU A 32 -12.35 7.55 5.51
N ILE A 33 -11.51 6.93 6.33
CA ILE A 33 -11.90 6.42 7.67
C ILE A 33 -12.43 7.56 8.53
N LEU A 34 -11.73 8.70 8.59
CA LEU A 34 -12.12 9.84 9.41
C LEU A 34 -13.44 10.49 8.96
N ARG A 35 -13.77 10.41 7.66
CA ARG A 35 -15.00 10.98 7.10
C ARG A 35 -16.19 10.00 7.13
N SER A 36 -15.92 8.70 7.07
CA SER A 36 -16.95 7.69 6.94
C SER A 36 -17.65 7.40 8.27
N ARG A 37 -18.98 7.45 8.27
CA ARG A 37 -19.82 6.97 9.40
C ARG A 37 -20.31 5.53 9.20
N ASN A 38 -19.99 4.92 8.06
CA ASN A 38 -20.47 3.59 7.68
C ASN A 38 -19.45 2.53 8.10
N VAL A 39 -19.87 1.62 9.00
CA VAL A 39 -19.04 0.52 9.51
C VAL A 39 -18.41 -0.31 8.39
N ARG A 40 -19.14 -0.53 7.28
CA ARG A 40 -18.60 -1.27 6.13
C ARG A 40 -17.41 -0.56 5.48
N SER A 41 -17.52 0.74 5.26
CA SER A 41 -16.47 1.57 4.66
C SER A 41 -15.24 1.65 5.60
N ILE A 42 -15.46 1.74 6.91
CA ILE A 42 -14.37 1.65 7.91
C ILE A 42 -13.67 0.29 7.86
N PHE A 43 -14.44 -0.82 7.78
CA PHE A 43 -13.88 -2.17 7.68
C PHE A 43 -13.01 -2.34 6.42
N PHE A 44 -13.50 -1.93 5.25
CA PHE A 44 -12.74 -1.98 4.00
C PHE A 44 -11.48 -1.13 4.06
N SER A 45 -11.56 0.10 4.57
CA SER A 45 -10.40 0.95 4.73
C SER A 45 -9.38 0.37 5.71
N SER A 46 -9.83 -0.26 6.80
CA SER A 46 -8.93 -0.95 7.74
C SER A 46 -8.20 -2.12 7.08
N ALA A 47 -8.91 -2.91 6.24
CA ALA A 47 -8.30 -3.97 5.46
C ALA A 47 -7.24 -3.44 4.47
N ILE A 48 -7.51 -2.30 3.80
CA ILE A 48 -6.55 -1.64 2.91
C ILE A 48 -5.29 -1.22 3.68
N VAL A 49 -5.44 -0.63 4.87
CA VAL A 49 -4.31 -0.24 5.72
C VAL A 49 -3.48 -1.45 6.12
N LEU A 50 -4.11 -2.57 6.49
CA LEU A 50 -3.39 -3.81 6.84
C LEU A 50 -2.60 -4.38 5.66
N ILE A 51 -3.18 -4.38 4.45
CA ILE A 51 -2.49 -4.84 3.23
C ILE A 51 -1.28 -3.93 2.93
N LEU A 52 -1.44 -2.62 3.06
CA LEU A 52 -0.34 -1.66 2.89
C LEU A 52 0.76 -1.87 3.93
N ALA A 53 0.40 -2.03 5.21
CA ALA A 53 1.37 -2.28 6.27
C ALA A 53 2.16 -3.58 6.03
N PHE A 54 1.49 -4.65 5.62
CA PHE A 54 2.14 -5.91 5.26
C PHE A 54 3.06 -5.78 4.04
N SER A 55 2.63 -5.05 3.02
CA SER A 55 3.46 -4.73 1.85
C SER A 55 4.73 -3.96 2.24
N GLN A 56 4.59 -2.88 3.01
CA GLN A 56 5.74 -2.08 3.45
C GLN A 56 6.69 -2.87 4.34
N TRP A 57 6.15 -3.71 5.23
CA TRP A 57 6.97 -4.62 6.01
C TRP A 57 7.78 -5.58 5.13
N GLY A 58 7.16 -6.15 4.09
CA GLY A 58 7.85 -7.00 3.11
C GLY A 58 8.97 -6.26 2.35
N LEU A 59 8.74 -5.00 1.95
CA LEU A 59 9.80 -4.18 1.34
C LEU A 59 10.97 -3.96 2.29
N ILE A 60 10.70 -3.70 3.58
CA ILE A 60 11.75 -3.52 4.58
C ILE A 60 12.58 -4.80 4.74
N GLN A 61 11.92 -5.96 4.81
CA GLN A 61 12.61 -7.26 4.90
C GLN A 61 13.54 -7.49 3.70
N ILE A 62 13.07 -7.22 2.48
CA ILE A 62 13.85 -7.41 1.25
C ILE A 62 15.06 -6.47 1.20
N PHE A 63 14.87 -5.18 1.50
CA PHE A 63 15.91 -4.17 1.27
C PHE A 63 16.86 -3.94 2.45
N PHE A 64 16.42 -4.14 3.70
CA PHE A 64 17.24 -3.89 4.88
C PHE A 64 17.69 -5.15 5.61
N LEU A 65 16.97 -6.25 5.45
CA LEU A 65 17.26 -7.51 6.15
C LEU A 65 17.77 -8.60 5.19
N ASP A 66 18.14 -8.22 3.96
CA ASP A 66 18.72 -9.12 2.96
C ASP A 66 17.84 -10.35 2.65
N ALA A 67 16.53 -10.23 2.83
CA ALA A 67 15.59 -11.30 2.54
C ALA A 67 15.47 -11.53 1.03
N TRP A 68 15.00 -12.73 0.66
CA TRP A 68 14.81 -13.08 -0.75
C TRP A 68 13.88 -12.09 -1.47
N PRO A 69 14.28 -11.57 -2.65
CA PRO A 69 13.47 -10.62 -3.38
C PRO A 69 12.18 -11.29 -3.84
N THR A 70 11.04 -10.64 -3.58
CA THR A 70 9.73 -11.12 -4.02
C THR A 70 8.90 -9.96 -4.57
N PHE A 71 7.97 -10.29 -5.48
CA PHE A 71 6.99 -9.34 -6.01
C PHE A 71 5.81 -9.09 -5.05
N LEU A 72 5.77 -9.81 -3.92
CA LEU A 72 4.65 -9.85 -2.99
C LEU A 72 4.26 -8.46 -2.45
N PRO A 73 5.21 -7.57 -2.09
CA PRO A 73 4.86 -6.21 -1.70
C PRO A 73 4.20 -5.39 -2.82
N HIS A 74 4.68 -5.54 -4.05
CA HIS A 74 4.14 -4.82 -5.21
C HIS A 74 2.71 -5.26 -5.50
N ILE A 75 2.45 -6.57 -5.41
CA ILE A 75 1.11 -7.16 -5.53
C ILE A 75 0.20 -6.62 -4.41
N GLY A 76 0.70 -6.55 -3.17
CA GLY A 76 -0.04 -5.98 -2.04
C GLY A 76 -0.43 -4.52 -2.26
N THR A 77 0.50 -3.68 -2.72
CA THR A 77 0.22 -2.26 -3.03
C THR A 77 -0.77 -2.12 -4.18
N GLY A 78 -0.66 -2.95 -5.22
CA GLY A 78 -1.62 -3.00 -6.33
C GLY A 78 -3.02 -3.40 -5.86
N LEU A 79 -3.13 -4.43 -5.03
CA LEU A 79 -4.40 -4.86 -4.45
C LEU A 79 -5.04 -3.77 -3.56
N ALA A 80 -4.24 -3.12 -2.71
CA ALA A 80 -4.70 -1.99 -1.90
C ALA A 80 -5.24 -0.84 -2.77
N THR A 81 -4.58 -0.56 -3.90
CA THR A 81 -5.03 0.46 -4.87
C THR A 81 -6.38 0.10 -5.50
N ALA A 82 -6.53 -1.16 -5.93
CA ALA A 82 -7.77 -1.64 -6.52
C ALA A 82 -8.94 -1.57 -5.52
N LEU A 83 -8.71 -2.04 -4.29
CA LEU A 83 -9.72 -1.98 -3.22
C LEU A 83 -10.12 -0.56 -2.87
N LEU A 84 -9.17 0.37 -2.78
CA LEU A 84 -9.46 1.78 -2.53
C LEU A 84 -10.30 2.39 -3.64
N THR A 85 -9.97 2.07 -4.90
CA THR A 85 -10.72 2.55 -6.07
C THR A 85 -12.17 2.05 -6.05
N ILE A 86 -12.36 0.75 -5.78
CA ILE A 86 -13.70 0.14 -5.65
C ILE A 86 -14.48 0.81 -4.50
N GLN A 87 -13.84 1.01 -3.35
CA GLN A 87 -14.47 1.66 -2.20
C GLN A 87 -14.92 3.09 -2.54
N ILE A 88 -14.09 3.89 -3.22
CA ILE A 88 -14.44 5.24 -3.64
C ILE A 88 -15.65 5.25 -4.58
N ILE A 89 -15.70 4.31 -5.54
CA ILE A 89 -16.82 4.20 -6.48
C ILE A 89 -18.13 3.83 -5.76
N TRP A 90 -18.08 2.87 -4.83
CA TRP A 90 -19.26 2.47 -4.05
C TRP A 90 -19.73 3.55 -3.07
N ASP A 91 -18.80 4.21 -2.39
CA ASP A 91 -19.16 5.29 -1.45
C ASP A 91 -19.81 6.45 -2.21
N LYS A 92 -19.34 6.81 -3.42
CA LYS A 92 -20.01 7.82 -4.26
C LYS A 92 -21.46 7.45 -4.61
N LYS A 93 -21.70 6.20 -5.00
CA LYS A 93 -23.05 5.71 -5.36
C LYS A 93 -24.02 5.67 -4.17
N SER A 94 -23.52 5.69 -2.94
CA SER A 94 -24.37 5.63 -1.73
C SER A 94 -24.89 7.01 -1.29
N TYR A 95 -24.41 8.11 -1.89
CA TYR A 95 -24.84 9.48 -1.60
C TYR A 95 -25.70 10.11 -2.72
N GLU A 96 -25.88 9.42 -3.84
CA GLU A 96 -26.87 9.73 -4.89
C GLU A 96 -28.18 8.98 -4.60
#